data_AF-A0A7H4PIR0-F1
#
_entry.id   AF-A0A7H4PIR0-F1
#
_cell.length_a   1.000
_cell.length_b   1.000
_cell.length_c   1.000
_cell.angle_alpha   90.00
_cell.angle_beta   90.00
_cell.angle_gamma   90.00
#
_symmetry.space_group_name_H-M   'P 1'
#
loop_
_entity.id
_entity.type
_entity.pdbx_description
1 polymer ?
#
loop_
_entity_poly.entity_id
_entity_poly.type
_entity_poly.pdbx_seq_one_letter_code
_entity_poly.pdbx_strand_id
1 'polypeptide(L)'
;MLGHTCYAETISVYGTEPVFTDGDDTPWSKGFLASSYASRGLKMRFTSGSGSEVQMGYAEGKSMLYLEARCIYITKAAGVQGLQNGSVSCIGVPSAVPSGHSRGAGGKPDLFVAGSGVRLQ
;
A
#
# COMPACT_ATOMS: atom_id res chain seq x y z
N MET A 1 -19.42 14.26 6.87
CA MET A 1 -18.60 13.59 7.90
C MET A 1 -19.24 13.83 9.26
N LEU A 2 -19.29 12.82 10.14
CA LEU A 2 -20.04 12.84 11.40
C LEU A 2 -19.18 12.93 12.67
N GLY A 3 -17.84 12.87 12.54
CA GLY A 3 -16.93 13.03 13.69
C GLY A 3 -16.77 11.81 14.61
N HIS A 4 -17.20 10.61 14.19
CA HIS A 4 -17.09 9.38 14.99
C HIS A 4 -15.71 8.69 14.93
N THR A 5 -14.80 9.18 14.09
CA THR A 5 -13.50 8.54 13.82
C THR A 5 -12.38 9.57 13.91
N CYS A 6 -11.28 9.20 14.57
CA CYS A 6 -10.10 10.06 14.72
C CYS A 6 -9.09 9.93 13.57
N TYR A 7 -9.18 8.85 12.79
CA TYR A 7 -8.20 8.46 11.79
C TYR A 7 -8.80 7.59 10.68
N ALA A 8 -8.25 7.65 9.47
CA ALA A 8 -8.57 6.72 8.39
C ALA A 8 -7.29 6.03 7.88
N GLU A 9 -7.34 4.70 7.75
CA GLU A 9 -6.19 3.88 7.41
C GLU A 9 -6.38 3.11 6.10
N THR A 10 -7.53 2.46 5.99
CA THR A 10 -7.88 1.54 4.90
C THR A 10 -8.31 2.28 3.64
N ILE A 11 -7.53 3.29 3.23
CA ILE A 11 -7.70 4.00 1.97
C ILE A 11 -6.79 3.28 0.97
N SER A 12 -7.33 2.23 0.36
CA SER A 12 -6.60 1.26 -0.47
C SER A 12 -6.00 1.88 -1.74
N VAL A 13 -4.80 1.48 -2.15
CA VAL A 13 -4.21 1.80 -3.46
C VAL A 13 -3.62 0.54 -4.10
N TYR A 14 -3.66 0.48 -5.42
CA TYR A 14 -3.34 -0.73 -6.18
C TYR A 14 -2.33 -0.47 -7.30
N GLY A 15 -1.58 -1.50 -7.67
CA GLY A 15 -0.45 -1.43 -8.58
C GLY A 15 -0.81 -1.58 -10.06
N THR A 16 -2.05 -1.96 -10.41
CA THR A 16 -2.53 -2.07 -11.79
C THR A 16 -3.89 -1.37 -11.94
N GLU A 17 -4.14 -0.81 -13.12
CA GLU A 17 -5.37 -0.06 -13.42
C GLU A 17 -6.67 -0.89 -13.30
N PRO A 18 -6.76 -2.13 -13.82
CA PRO A 18 -7.95 -2.94 -13.63
C PRO A 18 -8.23 -3.24 -12.16
N VAL A 19 -7.20 -3.47 -11.34
CA VAL A 19 -7.36 -3.70 -9.89
C VAL A 19 -7.75 -2.42 -9.17
N PHE A 20 -7.26 -1.27 -9.63
CA PHE A 20 -7.68 0.03 -9.11
C PHE A 20 -9.18 0.28 -9.39
N THR A 21 -9.62 -0.09 -10.59
CA THR A 21 -11.02 0.01 -11.02
C THR A 21 -11.92 -0.94 -10.24
N ASP A 22 -11.51 -2.20 -10.06
CA ASP A 22 -12.23 -3.16 -9.20
C ASP A 22 -12.20 -2.74 -7.71
N GLY A 23 -11.24 -1.90 -7.33
CA GLY A 23 -11.18 -1.20 -6.05
C GLY A 23 -12.03 0.06 -5.99
N ASP A 24 -12.87 0.31 -7.00
CA ASP A 24 -13.78 1.46 -7.17
C ASP A 24 -13.11 2.84 -7.10
N ASP A 25 -11.86 2.94 -7.51
CA ASP A 25 -11.11 4.18 -7.41
C ASP A 25 -10.13 4.39 -8.58
N THR A 26 -9.51 5.56 -8.60
CA THR A 26 -8.39 5.91 -9.48
C THR A 26 -7.31 6.61 -8.65
N PRO A 27 -6.07 6.75 -9.15
CA PRO A 27 -5.04 7.52 -8.45
C PRO A 27 -5.50 8.95 -8.11
N TRP A 28 -6.31 9.57 -8.98
CA TRP A 28 -6.85 10.92 -8.76
C TRP A 28 -7.96 10.95 -7.71
N SER A 29 -8.91 10.01 -7.73
CA SER A 29 -9.96 9.96 -6.70
C SER A 29 -9.36 9.73 -5.31
N LYS A 30 -8.33 8.88 -5.19
CA LYS A 30 -7.59 8.67 -3.94
C LYS A 30 -6.82 9.91 -3.50
N GLY A 31 -6.16 10.61 -4.41
CA GLY A 31 -5.46 11.87 -4.10
C GLY A 31 -6.42 12.95 -3.60
N PHE A 32 -7.57 13.09 -4.24
CA PHE A 32 -8.61 14.01 -3.81
C PHE A 32 -9.22 13.61 -2.46
N LEU A 33 -9.45 12.31 -2.24
CA LEU A 33 -9.94 11.78 -0.98
C LEU A 33 -8.95 12.06 0.16
N ALA A 34 -7.65 11.85 -0.05
CA ALA A 34 -6.60 12.16 0.92
C ALA A 34 -6.65 13.65 1.32
N SER A 35 -6.77 14.53 0.33
CA SER A 35 -6.91 15.97 0.56
C SER A 35 -8.21 16.33 1.29
N SER A 36 -9.30 15.60 1.04
CA SER A 36 -10.60 15.77 1.71
C SER A 36 -10.59 15.33 3.19
N TYR A 37 -9.75 14.36 3.55
CA TYR A 37 -9.49 14.02 4.96
C TYR A 37 -8.61 15.10 5.62
N ALA A 38 -7.55 15.54 4.95
CA ALA A 38 -6.67 16.59 5.44
C ALA A 38 -7.40 17.92 5.66
N SER A 39 -8.30 18.30 4.75
CA SER A 39 -9.09 19.54 4.85
C SER A 39 -10.04 19.58 6.04
N ARG A 40 -10.28 18.43 6.69
CA ARG A 40 -11.11 18.29 7.89
C ARG A 40 -10.28 17.97 9.14
N GLY A 41 -8.96 18.12 9.06
CA GLY A 41 -8.04 17.89 10.18
C GLY A 41 -7.91 16.42 10.58
N LEU A 42 -8.34 15.48 9.73
CA LEU A 42 -8.26 14.05 10.02
C LEU A 42 -6.94 13.49 9.50
N LYS A 43 -6.15 12.90 10.40
CA LYS A 43 -4.96 12.15 10.00
C LYS A 43 -5.41 10.95 9.15
N MET A 44 -4.65 10.63 8.11
CA MET A 44 -4.92 9.45 7.29
C MET A 44 -3.65 8.81 6.73
N ARG A 45 -3.70 7.54 6.35
CA ARG A 45 -2.70 6.86 5.52
C ARG A 45 -3.39 6.06 4.42
N PHE A 46 -2.64 5.72 3.38
CA PHE A 46 -3.09 4.72 2.43
C PHE A 46 -2.76 3.31 2.92
N THR A 47 -3.42 2.31 2.33
CA THR A 47 -3.09 0.90 2.52
C THR A 47 -2.76 0.28 1.16
N SER A 48 -1.65 -0.44 1.08
CA SER A 48 -1.27 -1.28 -0.06
C SER A 48 -0.84 -2.65 0.43
N GLY A 49 -0.66 -3.60 -0.49
CA GLY A 49 -0.16 -4.90 -0.13
C GLY A 49 0.30 -5.71 -1.34
N SER A 50 1.55 -6.19 -1.25
CA SER A 50 2.08 -7.21 -2.15
C SER A 50 1.11 -8.39 -2.25
N GLY A 51 0.67 -8.69 -3.47
CA GLY A 51 -0.24 -9.80 -3.75
C GLY A 51 -1.71 -9.41 -3.94
N SER A 52 -2.07 -8.15 -3.70
CA SER A 52 -3.44 -7.67 -3.93
C SER A 52 -3.87 -7.82 -5.40
N GLU A 53 -2.99 -7.53 -6.34
CA GLU A 53 -3.28 -7.63 -7.77
C GLU A 53 -3.39 -9.08 -8.26
N VAL A 54 -2.67 -9.99 -7.61
CA VAL A 54 -2.77 -11.43 -7.88
C VAL A 54 -4.07 -11.98 -7.31
N GLN A 55 -4.46 -11.55 -6.09
CA GLN A 55 -5.72 -11.96 -5.47
C GLN A 55 -6.94 -11.44 -6.25
N MET A 56 -6.82 -10.27 -6.86
CA MET A 56 -7.87 -9.66 -7.68
C MET A 56 -7.76 -10.04 -9.17
N GLY A 57 -6.82 -10.91 -9.55
CA GLY A 57 -6.78 -11.55 -10.87
C GLY A 57 -6.07 -10.79 -11.99
N TYR A 58 -5.58 -9.57 -11.75
CA TYR A 58 -4.96 -8.72 -12.78
C TYR A 58 -3.56 -8.22 -12.39
N ALA A 59 -2.61 -9.15 -12.30
CA ALA A 59 -1.21 -8.87 -11.96
C ALA A 59 -0.32 -8.43 -13.15
N GLU A 60 -0.85 -8.37 -14.38
CA GLU A 60 -0.13 -7.96 -15.60
C GLU A 60 1.21 -8.69 -15.84
N GLY A 61 1.36 -9.91 -15.32
CA GLY A 61 2.61 -10.69 -15.39
C GLY A 61 3.79 -10.07 -14.62
N LYS A 62 3.53 -9.11 -13.71
CA LYS A 62 4.55 -8.43 -12.92
C LYS A 62 4.78 -9.09 -11.57
N SER A 63 5.94 -8.84 -10.97
CA SER A 63 6.21 -9.33 -9.61
C SER A 63 5.42 -8.53 -8.58
N MET A 64 5.01 -9.19 -7.49
CA MET A 64 4.24 -8.54 -6.41
C MET A 64 5.00 -7.36 -5.78
N LEU A 65 6.33 -7.44 -5.69
CA LEU A 65 7.17 -6.35 -5.20
C LEU A 65 7.20 -5.15 -6.14
N TYR A 66 7.19 -5.38 -7.45
CA TYR A 66 7.15 -4.30 -8.42
C TYR A 66 5.81 -3.57 -8.38
N LEU A 67 4.70 -4.30 -8.25
CA LEU A 67 3.37 -3.71 -8.12
C LEU A 67 3.23 -2.94 -6.80
N GLU A 68 3.73 -3.50 -5.70
CA GLU A 68 3.80 -2.80 -4.41
C GLU A 68 4.66 -1.53 -4.50
N ALA A 69 5.78 -1.55 -5.24
CA ALA A 69 6.57 -0.35 -5.45
C ALA A 69 5.76 0.76 -6.16
N ARG A 70 4.93 0.42 -7.16
CA ARG A 70 4.01 1.38 -7.79
C ARG A 70 3.05 1.99 -6.76
N CYS A 71 2.47 1.18 -5.88
CA CYS A 71 1.59 1.65 -4.80
C CYS A 71 2.30 2.64 -3.85
N ILE A 72 3.57 2.37 -3.50
CA ILE A 72 4.38 3.28 -2.68
C ILE A 72 4.56 4.63 -3.38
N TYR A 73 4.89 4.62 -4.67
CA TYR A 73 5.04 5.86 -5.45
C TYR A 73 3.72 6.62 -5.62
N ILE A 74 2.58 5.93 -5.79
CA ILE A 74 1.25 6.56 -5.83
C ILE A 74 0.95 7.24 -4.49
N THR A 75 1.25 6.59 -3.38
CA THR A 75 1.08 7.15 -2.03
C THR A 75 1.94 8.40 -1.83
N LYS A 76 3.21 8.35 -2.27
CA LYS A 76 4.12 9.48 -2.25
C LYS A 76 3.61 10.63 -3.13
N ALA A 77 3.14 10.34 -4.33
CA ALA A 77 2.63 11.32 -5.29
C ALA A 77 1.34 12.00 -4.80
N ALA A 78 0.49 11.28 -4.08
CA ALA A 78 -0.71 11.81 -3.44
C ALA A 78 -0.42 12.69 -2.21
N GLY A 79 0.84 12.85 -1.79
CA GLY A 79 1.22 13.66 -0.65
C GLY A 79 0.80 13.09 0.71
N VAL A 80 0.52 11.78 0.76
CA VAL A 80 0.05 11.12 1.99
C VAL A 80 1.21 10.84 2.92
N GLN A 81 1.05 11.17 4.20
CA GLN A 81 2.10 11.10 5.23
C GLN A 81 2.58 9.68 5.58
N GLY A 82 1.84 8.64 5.22
CA GLY A 82 2.19 7.27 5.58
C GLY A 82 1.48 6.23 4.73
N LEU A 83 1.94 4.99 4.83
CA LEU A 83 1.42 3.84 4.10
C LEU A 83 1.38 2.64 5.04
N GLN A 84 0.25 1.94 5.10
CA GLN A 84 0.17 0.61 5.70
C GLN A 84 0.46 -0.41 4.60
N ASN A 85 1.57 -1.13 4.70
CA ASN A 85 1.91 -2.17 3.74
C ASN A 85 2.60 -3.39 4.37
N GLY A 86 3.07 -4.28 3.51
CA GLY A 86 3.63 -5.58 3.88
C GLY A 86 2.62 -6.71 3.72
N SER A 87 1.98 -6.74 2.55
CA SER A 87 0.92 -7.67 2.15
C SER A 87 -0.42 -7.54 2.91
N VAL A 88 -0.43 -7.12 4.17
CA VAL A 88 -1.64 -6.80 4.95
C VAL A 88 -2.66 -7.95 4.84
N SER A 89 -3.85 -7.71 4.27
CA SER A 89 -4.90 -8.71 4.11
C SER A 89 -4.55 -9.81 3.09
N CYS A 90 -3.57 -9.57 2.23
CA CYS A 90 -3.18 -10.46 1.14
C CYS A 90 -2.00 -11.37 1.49
N ILE A 91 -1.60 -11.48 2.78
CA ILE A 91 -0.38 -12.21 3.20
C ILE A 91 -0.31 -13.64 2.71
N GLY A 92 -1.47 -14.30 2.57
CA GLY A 92 -1.58 -15.66 2.03
C GLY A 92 -0.95 -15.81 0.65
N VAL A 93 -1.02 -14.78 -0.20
CA VAL A 93 -0.53 -14.83 -1.58
C VAL A 93 1.00 -14.76 -1.64
N PRO A 94 1.69 -13.76 -1.05
CA PRO A 94 3.14 -13.82 -0.98
C PRO A 94 3.63 -15.01 -0.15
N SER A 95 2.99 -15.36 0.97
CA SER A 95 3.47 -16.48 1.81
C SER A 95 3.45 -17.83 1.10
N ALA A 96 2.62 -17.98 0.06
CA ALA A 96 2.53 -19.19 -0.74
C ALA A 96 3.69 -19.38 -1.74
N VAL A 97 4.54 -18.36 -1.96
CA VAL A 97 5.67 -18.43 -2.90
C VAL A 97 7.03 -18.34 -2.20
N PRO A 98 8.11 -18.91 -2.78
CA PRO A 98 9.45 -18.80 -2.22
C PRO A 98 9.89 -17.35 -1.97
N SER A 99 10.56 -17.11 -0.85
CA SER A 99 10.92 -15.77 -0.34
C SER A 99 9.74 -14.84 -0.07
N GLY A 100 8.51 -15.34 -0.04
CA GLY A 100 7.28 -14.60 0.19
C GLY A 100 7.27 -13.68 1.40
N HIS A 101 7.65 -14.21 2.56
CA HIS A 101 7.75 -13.45 3.80
C HIS A 101 8.78 -12.32 3.70
N SER A 102 9.95 -12.59 3.12
CA SER A 102 10.99 -11.58 2.88
C SER A 102 10.54 -10.50 1.88
N ARG A 103 9.74 -10.87 0.87
CA ARG A 103 9.17 -9.93 -0.12
C ARG A 103 8.01 -9.12 0.47
N GLY A 104 7.23 -9.69 1.37
CA GLY A 104 6.27 -8.94 2.19
C GLY A 104 6.98 -7.91 3.08
N ALA A 105 8.13 -8.26 3.66
CA ALA A 105 8.96 -7.33 4.42
C ALA A 105 9.67 -6.30 3.52
N GLY A 106 10.11 -6.69 2.33
CA GLY A 106 10.83 -5.83 1.37
C GLY A 106 10.00 -4.69 0.77
N GLY A 107 8.68 -4.74 0.90
CA GLY A 107 7.79 -3.63 0.57
C GLY A 107 7.83 -2.49 1.60
N LYS A 108 8.35 -2.71 2.81
CA LYS A 108 8.47 -1.67 3.84
C LYS A 108 9.71 -0.81 3.56
N PRO A 109 9.57 0.44 3.12
CA PRO A 109 10.73 1.31 2.85
C PRO A 109 11.56 1.54 4.13
N ASP A 110 10.92 1.49 5.29
CA ASP A 110 11.55 1.59 6.61
C ASP A 110 12.57 0.46 6.86
N LEU A 111 12.36 -0.72 6.25
CA LEU A 111 13.30 -1.84 6.33
C LEU A 111 14.46 -1.68 5.34
N PHE A 112 14.25 -0.99 4.22
CA PHE A 112 15.28 -0.67 3.24
C PHE A 112 16.24 0.41 3.77
N VAL A 113 15.73 1.34 4.59
CA VAL A 113 16.54 2.33 5.34
C VAL A 113 17.20 1.71 6.57
N ALA A 114 16.61 0.68 7.19
CA ALA A 114 17.22 -0.08 8.28
C ALA A 114 18.28 -1.11 7.81
N GLY A 115 18.60 -1.15 6.52
CA GLY A 115 19.62 -1.99 5.91
C GLY A 115 21.08 -1.53 6.14
N SER A 116 21.42 -1.07 7.36
CA SER A 116 22.80 -0.97 7.85
C SER A 116 22.88 -0.90 9.38
N GLY A 117 21.91 -1.51 10.07
CA GLY A 117 21.76 -1.44 11.53
C GLY A 117 21.98 -2.77 12.26
N VAL A 118 22.88 -3.64 11.78
CA VAL A 118 23.40 -4.73 12.61
C VAL A 118 24.34 -4.11 13.65
N ARG A 119 23.81 -3.73 14.82
CA ARG A 119 24.62 -3.62 16.02
C ARG A 119 24.76 -5.04 16.57
N LEU A 120 25.90 -5.66 16.28
CA LEU A 120 26.39 -6.77 17.09
C LEU A 120 26.59 -6.21 18.51
N GLN A 121 25.84 -6.74 19.47
CA GLN A 121 26.36 -6.98 20.82
C GLN A 121 26.57 -8.47 20.94
#